data_AF-A0A5C3P581-F1
#
_entry.id   AF-A0A5C3P581-F1
#
_cell.length_a   1.000
_cell.length_b   1.000
_cell.length_c   1.000
_cell.angle_alpha   90.00
_cell.angle_beta   90.00
_cell.angle_gamma   90.00
#
_symmetry.space_group_name_H-M   'P 1'
#
loop_
_entity.id
_entity.type
_entity.pdbx_description
1 polymer ?
#
loop_
_entity_poly.entity_id
_entity_poly.type
_entity_poly.pdbx_seq_one_letter_code
_entity_poly.pdbx_strand_id
1 'polypeptide(L)' 'MALPSNSVDTLISELYPDIGTPNKPDQYFLERTILSPKNDAVDDLNQNILDMFPGEEHVMQSADKVKGD' A
#
# COMPACT_ATOMS: atom_id res chain seq x y z
N MET A 1 -17.46 -5.37 10.94
CA MET A 1 -16.08 -5.38 11.47
C MET A 1 -16.00 -4.24 12.47
N ALA A 2 -15.63 -4.51 13.72
CA ALA A 2 -15.39 -3.49 14.72
C ALA A 2 -13.88 -3.41 14.94
N LEU A 3 -13.29 -2.24 14.70
CA LEU A 3 -11.87 -2.03 14.92
C LEU A 3 -11.60 -1.76 16.41
N PRO A 4 -10.49 -2.26 16.98
CA PRO A 4 -10.14 -2.00 18.37
C PRO A 4 -9.81 -0.53 18.67
N SER A 5 -9.44 0.26 17.64
CA SER A 5 -9.26 1.71 17.75
C SER A 5 -9.60 2.41 16.43
N ASN A 6 -9.90 3.70 16.50
CA ASN A 6 -10.09 4.54 15.32
C ASN A 6 -8.75 5.12 14.84
N SER A 7 -7.88 4.25 14.31
CA SER A 7 -6.59 4.64 13.75
C SER A 7 -6.33 3.92 12.43
N VAL A 8 -5.51 4.55 11.58
CA VAL A 8 -5.06 3.98 10.32
C VAL A 8 -4.26 2.71 10.55
N ASP A 9 -3.36 2.71 11.54
CA ASP A 9 -2.52 1.55 11.87
C ASP A 9 -3.38 0.33 12.23
N THR A 10 -4.45 0.53 13.00
CA THR A 10 -5.38 -0.55 13.34
C THR A 10 -6.15 -1.06 12.11
N LEU A 11 -6.55 -0.16 11.21
CA LEU A 11 -7.19 -0.58 9.96
C LEU A 11 -6.25 -1.43 9.09
N ILE A 12 -5.00 -1.00 8.95
CA ILE A 12 -3.96 -1.69 8.18
C ILE A 12 -3.67 -3.06 8.79
N SER A 13 -3.47 -3.16 10.11
CA SER A 13 -3.15 -4.43 10.78
C SER A 13 -4.28 -5.46 10.67
N GLU A 14 -5.54 -5.00 10.68
CA GLU A 14 -6.71 -5.87 10.56
C GLU A 14 -6.94 -6.36 9.13
N LEU A 15 -6.68 -5.51 8.12
CA LEU A 15 -6.85 -5.89 6.71
C LEU A 15 -5.65 -6.66 6.16
N TYR A 16 -4.43 -6.30 6.56
CA TYR A 16 -3.20 -6.89 6.06
C TYR A 16 -2.35 -7.55 7.17
N PRO A 17 -2.90 -8.53 7.93
CA PRO A 17 -2.19 -9.14 9.05
C PRO A 17 -0.89 -9.85 8.65
N ASP A 18 -0.74 -10.18 7.36
CA ASP A 18 0.40 -10.92 6.83
C ASP A 18 1.23 -10.08 5.84
N ILE A 19 1.15 -8.75 5.90
CA ILE A 19 1.83 -7.83 4.96
C ILE A 19 3.34 -8.11 4.86
N GLY A 20 3.96 -8.48 5.99
CA GLY A 20 5.39 -8.79 6.08
C GLY A 20 5.80 -10.16 5.52
N THR A 21 4.87 -10.94 4.98
CA THR A 21 5.17 -12.29 4.46
C THR A 21 5.16 -12.29 2.92
N PRO A 22 6.19 -12.87 2.28
CA PRO A 22 6.32 -12.85 0.82
C PRO A 22 5.27 -13.72 0.14
N ASN A 23 5.14 -13.57 -1.19
CA ASN A 23 4.32 -14.42 -2.07
C ASN A 23 2.82 -14.42 -1.75
N LYS A 24 2.22 -13.24 -1.63
CA LYS A 24 0.76 -13.11 -1.54
C LYS A 24 0.10 -13.39 -2.89
N PRO A 25 -1.09 -14.03 -2.91
CA PRO A 25 -1.86 -14.13 -4.14
C PRO A 25 -2.30 -12.73 -4.58
N ASP A 26 -2.45 -12.51 -5.89
CA ASP A 26 -2.87 -11.23 -6.48
C ASP A 26 -4.15 -10.67 -5.83
N GLN A 27 -5.03 -11.57 -5.40
CA GLN A 27 -6.31 -11.27 -4.79
C GLN A 27 -6.21 -10.63 -3.38
N TYR A 28 -5.07 -10.76 -2.71
CA TYR A 28 -4.90 -10.36 -1.30
C TYR A 28 -5.22 -8.88 -1.04
N PHE A 29 -4.70 -7.98 -1.87
CA PHE A 29 -4.97 -6.55 -1.77
C PHE A 29 -6.31 -6.17 -2.39
N LEU A 30 -6.67 -6.87 -3.49
CA LEU A 30 -7.85 -6.57 -4.29
C LEU A 30 -9.14 -6.70 -3.47
N GLU A 31 -9.27 -7.77 -2.68
CA GLU A 31 -10.44 -8.01 -1.81
C GLU A 31 -10.47 -7.13 -0.55
N ARG A 32 -9.37 -6.44 -0.26
CA ARG A 32 -9.15 -5.71 0.99
C ARG A 32 -8.70 -4.27 0.73
N THR A 33 -9.14 -3.70 -0.40
CA THR A 33 -8.72 -2.36 -0.84
C THR A 33 -9.19 -1.31 0.17
N ILE A 34 -8.27 -0.48 0.64
CA ILE A 34 -8.59 0.70 1.46
C ILE A 34 -8.88 1.87 0.52
N LEU A 35 -10.04 2.50 0.70
CA LEU A 35 -10.46 3.64 -0.11
C LEU A 35 -10.36 4.94 0.70
N SER A 36 -9.86 5.99 0.07
CA SER A 36 -9.81 7.35 0.61
C SER A 36 -10.40 8.34 -0.42
N PRO A 37 -11.11 9.40 0.03
CA PRO A 37 -11.66 10.41 -0.87
C PRO A 37 -10.61 11.38 -1.43
N LYS A 38 -9.37 11.35 -0.92
CA LYS A 38 -8.28 12.25 -1.36
C LYS A 38 -7.02 11.48 -1.71
N ASN A 39 -6.36 11.92 -2.77
CA ASN A 39 -5.14 11.30 -3.29
C ASN A 39 -3.95 11.45 -2.32
N ASP A 40 -3.80 12.58 -1.64
CA ASP A 40 -2.75 12.78 -0.63
C ASP A 40 -2.80 11.71 0.46
N ALA A 41 -4.00 11.44 0.97
CA ALA A 41 -4.21 10.38 1.94
C ALA A 41 -4.02 8.96 1.35
N VAL A 42 -4.27 8.77 0.04
CA VAL A 42 -3.94 7.49 -0.65
C VAL A 42 -2.43 7.31 -0.73
N ASP A 43 -1.70 8.37 -1.07
CA ASP A 43 -0.24 8.35 -1.22
C ASP A 43 0.42 8.05 0.14
N ASP A 44 0.01 8.75 1.21
CA ASP A 44 0.50 8.50 2.57
C ASP A 44 0.22 7.06 3.04
N LEU A 45 -0.99 6.54 2.76
CA LEU A 45 -1.36 5.17 3.10
C LEU A 45 -0.51 4.14 2.34
N ASN A 46 -0.37 4.31 1.03
CA ASN A 46 0.40 3.40 0.20
C ASN A 46 1.88 3.40 0.60
N GLN A 47 2.47 4.55 0.93
CA GLN A 47 3.85 4.63 1.41
C GLN A 47 4.01 3.91 2.75
N ASN A 48 3.14 4.20 3.73
CA ASN A 48 3.17 3.51 5.02
C ASN A 48 3.03 1.99 4.87
N ILE A 49 2.21 1.54 3.92
CA ILE A 49 2.03 0.11 3.63
C ILE A 49 3.28 -0.47 2.97
N LEU A 50 3.87 0.23 2.00
CA LEU A 50 5.07 -0.17 1.29
C LEU A 50 6.27 -0.31 2.23
N ASP A 51 6.42 0.59 3.20
CA ASP A 51 7.49 0.56 4.21
C ASP A 51 7.45 -0.69 5.11
N MET A 52 6.29 -1.36 5.19
CA MET A 52 6.16 -2.62 5.94
C MET A 52 6.55 -3.86 5.12
N PHE A 53 6.74 -3.74 3.81
CA PHE A 53 7.15 -4.89 2.99
C PHE A 53 8.59 -5.27 3.31
N PRO A 54 8.89 -6.58 3.38
CA PRO A 54 10.26 -7.04 3.49
C PRO A 54 10.95 -6.88 2.13
N GLY A 55 12.13 -6.26 2.10
CA GLY A 55 12.93 -6.15 0.88
C GLY A 55 13.63 -4.82 0.74
N GLU A 56 14.27 -4.62 -0.42
CA GLU A 56 14.86 -3.35 -0.80
C GLU A 56 13.83 -2.50 -1.56
N GLU A 57 13.78 -1.20 -1.24
CA GLU A 57 12.97 -0.25 -1.99
C GLU A 57 13.56 -0.05 -3.39
N HIS A 58 12.70 -0.09 -4.41
CA HIS A 58 13.08 0.20 -5.78
C HIS A 58 12.21 1.33 -6.34
N VAL A 59 12.86 2.45 -6.68
CA VAL A 59 12.19 3.61 -7.27
C VAL A 59 12.22 3.50 -8.80
N MET A 60 11.04 3.39 -9.41
CA MET A 60 10.86 3.45 -10.86
C MET A 60 10.56 4.88 -11.29
N GLN A 61 11.49 5.50 -12.00
CA GLN A 61 11.32 6.86 -12.51
C GLN A 61 10.41 6.87 -13.74
N SER A 62 9.46 7.81 -13.80
CA SER A 62 8.61 7.97 -14.99
C SER A 62 9.41 8.47 -16.19
N ALA A 63 8.99 8.04 -17.38
CA ALA A 63 9.52 8.57 -18.64
C ALA A 63 8.56 9.62 -19.18
N ASP A 64 8.75 10.87 -18.76
CA ASP A 64 7.81 11.95 -19.13
C ASP A 64 7.97 12.42 -20.58
N LYS A 65 9.11 12.12 -21.21
CA LYS A 65 9.42 12.46 -22.60
C LYS A 65 10.28 11.38 -23.25
N VAL A 66 9.94 11.01 -24.47
CA VAL A 66 10.86 10.30 -25.36
C VAL A 66 11.84 11.35 -25.90
N LYS A 67 13.15 11.18 -25.67
CA LYS A 67 14.15 11.95 -26.42
C LYS A 67 14.03 11.53 -27.89
N GLY A 68 13.48 12.40 -28.73
CA GLY A 68 13.58 12.26 -30.18
C GLY A 68 14.97 12.68 -30.64
N ASP A 69 15.50 11.97 -31.63
CA ASP A 69 16.75 12.27 -32.34
C ASP A 69 16.68 13.59 -33.13
#